data_AF-A0A2V8R1F3-F1
#
_entry.id   AF-A0A2V8R1F3-F1
#
_cell.length_a   1.000
_cell.length_b   1.000
_cell.length_c   1.000
_cell.angle_alpha   90.00
_cell.angle_beta   90.00
_cell.angle_gamma   90.00
#
_symmetry.space_group_name_H-M   'P 1'
#
loop_
_entity.id
_entity.type
_entity.pdbx_description
1 polymer ?
#
loop_
_entity_poly.entity_id
_entity_poly.type
_entity_poly.pdbx_seq_one_letter_code
_entity_poly.pdbx_strand_id
1 'polypeptide(L)'
;MLYRKLLRPLLFKLPPETAHELALNALSLSLGTEAARRAASRRFGRETFGEVKRFGLSFKNPVGLAAGFDKNGVVARELAALGFGFVEVGTV
;
A
#
# COMPACT_ATOMS: atom_id res chain seq x y z
N MET A 1 -12.13 11.20 -7.48
CA MET A 1 -12.19 11.80 -8.84
C MET A 1 -10.82 12.14 -9.41
N LEU A 2 -9.90 12.74 -8.64
CA LEU A 2 -8.53 13.08 -9.08
C LEU A 2 -7.74 11.90 -9.67
N TYR A 3 -7.68 10.76 -8.95
CA TYR A 3 -6.97 9.57 -9.41
C TYR A 3 -7.45 9.10 -10.79
N ARG A 4 -8.76 8.94 -10.98
CA ARG A 4 -9.32 8.42 -12.23
C ARG A 4 -9.23 9.40 -13.39
N LYS A 5 -9.37 10.71 -13.14
CA LYS A 5 -9.45 11.72 -14.20
C LYS A 5 -8.09 12.30 -14.60
N LEU A 6 -7.08 12.27 -13.72
CA LEU A 6 -5.79 12.90 -13.96
C LEU A 6 -4.63 11.91 -13.82
N LEU A 7 -4.46 11.30 -12.65
CA LEU A 7 -3.28 10.46 -12.37
C LEU A 7 -3.27 9.20 -13.24
N ARG A 8 -4.39 8.47 -13.32
CA ARG A 8 -4.47 7.22 -14.08
C ARG A 8 -4.19 7.43 -15.58
N PRO A 9 -4.80 8.40 -16.29
CA PRO A 9 -4.47 8.66 -17.68
C PRO A 9 -3.00 9.04 -17.92
N LEU A 10 -2.37 9.76 -16.99
CA LEU A 10 -0.95 10.14 -17.10
C LEU A 10 -0.03 8.93 -16.85
N LEU A 11 -0.28 8.16 -15.79
CA LEU A 11 0.49 6.97 -15.47
C LEU A 11 0.42 5.92 -16.57
N PHE A 12 -0.75 5.78 -17.24
CA PHE A 12 -0.95 4.81 -18.31
C PHE A 12 -0.25 5.19 -19.63
N LYS A 13 0.34 6.38 -19.71
CA LYS A 13 1.22 6.78 -20.83
C LYS A 13 2.69 6.39 -20.61
N LEU A 14 3.05 5.99 -19.39
CA LEU A 14 4.41 5.56 -19.07
C LEU A 14 4.55 4.04 -19.28
N PRO A 15 5.77 3.53 -19.50
CA PRO A 15 6.03 2.10 -19.38
C PRO A 15 5.56 1.58 -18.01
N PRO A 16 4.96 0.37 -17.93
CA PRO A 16 4.38 -0.14 -16.69
C PRO A 16 5.36 -0.15 -15.51
N GLU A 17 6.60 -0.59 -15.73
CA GLU A 17 7.62 -0.63 -14.68
C GLU A 17 7.99 0.78 -14.20
N THR A 18 8.13 1.75 -15.11
CA THR A 18 8.40 3.14 -14.74
C THR A 18 7.26 3.74 -13.91
N ALA A 19 6.00 3.46 -14.26
CA ALA A 19 4.86 3.90 -13.47
C ALA A 19 4.83 3.24 -12.08
N HIS A 20 5.24 1.97 -12.00
CA HIS A 20 5.35 1.21 -10.76
C HIS A 20 6.45 1.78 -9.85
N GLU A 21 7.68 1.96 -10.36
CA GLU A 21 8.78 2.57 -9.61
C GLU A 21 8.44 3.99 -9.13
N LEU A 22 7.79 4.79 -9.97
CA LEU A 22 7.31 6.11 -9.57
C LEU A 22 6.33 6.02 -8.39
N ALA A 23 5.43 5.04 -8.39
CA ALA A 23 4.49 4.82 -7.29
C ALA A 23 5.22 4.39 -6.01
N LEU A 24 6.20 3.49 -6.09
CA LEU A 24 7.01 3.08 -4.94
C LEU A 24 7.81 4.26 -4.35
N ASN A 25 8.46 5.06 -5.21
CA ASN A 25 9.20 6.24 -4.79
C ASN A 25 8.28 7.30 -4.15
N ALA A 26 7.10 7.52 -4.74
CA ALA A 26 6.10 8.43 -4.17
C ALA A 26 5.61 7.94 -2.80
N LEU A 27 5.40 6.63 -2.61
CA LEU A 27 5.06 6.04 -1.32
C LEU A 27 6.17 6.23 -0.30
N SER A 28 7.42 5.89 -0.66
CA SER A 28 8.58 6.07 0.21
C SER A 28 8.76 7.52 0.64
N LEU A 29 8.56 8.47 -0.28
CA LEU A 29 8.71 9.90 0.02
C LEU A 29 7.56 10.44 0.87
N SER A 30 6.32 10.08 0.53
CA SER A 30 5.12 10.62 1.21
C SER A 30 4.88 9.99 2.57
N LEU A 31 5.26 8.73 2.77
CA LEU A 31 5.00 7.95 3.98
C LEU A 31 6.27 7.44 4.67
N GLY A 32 7.47 7.93 4.30
CA GLY A 32 8.72 7.46 4.89
C GLY A 32 8.87 7.79 6.38
N THR A 33 8.18 8.82 6.89
CA THR A 33 8.20 9.19 8.31
C THR A 33 7.09 8.49 9.09
N GLU A 34 7.36 8.19 10.36
CA GLU A 34 6.37 7.59 11.27
C GLU A 34 5.14 8.47 11.45
N ALA A 35 5.31 9.80 11.51
CA ALA A 35 4.19 10.73 11.62
C ALA A 35 3.27 10.66 10.40
N ALA A 36 3.83 10.59 9.19
CA ALA A 36 3.07 10.46 7.96
C ALA A 36 2.32 9.12 7.90
N ARG A 37 2.96 8.00 8.27
CA ARG A 37 2.29 6.69 8.34
C ARG A 37 1.15 6.68 9.36
N ARG A 38 1.31 7.32 10.52
CA ARG A 38 0.25 7.44 11.52
C ARG A 38 -0.94 8.25 10.99
N ALA A 39 -0.68 9.36 10.31
CA ALA A 39 -1.72 10.16 9.68
C ALA A 39 -2.47 9.36 8.58
N ALA A 40 -1.73 8.65 7.72
CA ALA A 40 -2.31 7.77 6.70
C ALA A 40 -3.15 6.65 7.32
N SER A 41 -2.63 5.97 8.35
CA SER A 41 -3.33 4.89 9.06
C SER A 41 -4.65 5.36 9.66
N ARG A 42 -4.69 6.57 10.25
CA ARG A 42 -5.94 7.16 10.75
C ARG A 42 -6.93 7.46 9.63
N ARG A 43 -6.43 7.86 8.46
CA ARG A 43 -7.26 8.23 7.31
C ARG A 43 -7.81 7.03 6.55
N PHE A 44 -7.04 5.96 6.42
CA PHE A 44 -7.30 4.81 5.56
C PHE A 44 -7.62 3.52 6.33
N GLY A 45 -7.13 3.36 7.55
CA GLY A 45 -7.32 2.15 8.38
C GLY A 45 -8.69 2.05 9.04
N ARG A 46 -9.78 2.38 8.33
CA ARG A 46 -11.13 2.22 8.86
C ARG A 46 -11.50 0.73 8.96
N GLU A 47 -11.94 0.32 10.14
CA GLU A 47 -12.40 -1.04 10.43
C GLU A 47 -13.77 -1.28 9.82
N THR A 48 -13.79 -1.50 8.50
CA THR A 48 -15.04 -1.65 7.74
C THR A 48 -15.50 -3.12 7.71
N PHE A 49 -14.57 -4.06 7.94
CA PHE A 49 -14.79 -5.50 7.76
C PHE A 49 -14.64 -6.34 9.04
N GLY A 50 -14.14 -5.75 10.14
CA GLY A 50 -13.85 -6.46 11.40
C GLY A 50 -12.54 -7.25 11.39
N GLU A 51 -12.05 -7.60 12.60
CA GLU A 51 -10.85 -8.43 12.79
C GLU A 51 -11.06 -9.86 12.27
N VAL A 52 -10.04 -10.42 11.61
CA VAL A 52 -10.02 -11.81 11.12
C VAL A 52 -8.85 -12.56 11.76
N LYS A 53 -9.11 -13.74 12.32
CA LYS A 53 -8.07 -14.61 12.90
C LYS A 53 -7.79 -15.82 11.99
N ARG A 54 -6.55 -16.00 11.55
CA ARG A 54 -6.11 -17.15 10.73
C ARG A 54 -4.67 -17.52 11.09
N PHE A 55 -4.36 -18.82 11.11
CA PHE A 55 -3.00 -19.33 11.35
C PHE A 55 -2.35 -18.79 12.65
N GLY A 56 -3.14 -18.54 13.69
CA GLY A 56 -2.66 -17.94 14.95
C GLY A 56 -2.38 -16.43 14.89
N LEU A 57 -2.67 -15.76 13.79
CA LEU A 57 -2.50 -14.33 13.57
C LEU A 57 -3.84 -13.59 13.57
N SER A 58 -3.83 -12.32 14.01
CA SER A 58 -4.94 -11.38 13.89
C SER A 58 -4.69 -10.37 12.78
N PHE A 59 -5.65 -10.22 11.88
CA PHE A 59 -5.64 -9.26 10.78
C PHE A 59 -6.76 -8.24 10.98
N LYS A 60 -6.47 -6.95 10.77
CA LYS A 60 -7.46 -5.86 10.96
C LYS A 60 -8.66 -5.94 10.02
N ASN A 61 -8.49 -6.60 8.87
CA ASN A 61 -9.50 -6.86 7.86
C ASN A 61 -8.99 -7.98 6.91
N PRO A 62 -9.84 -8.59 6.08
CA PRO A 62 -9.44 -9.68 5.20
C PRO A 62 -8.74 -9.24 3.90
N VAL A 63 -8.56 -7.93 3.65
CA VAL A 63 -7.99 -7.43 2.38
C VAL A 63 -6.49 -7.27 2.53
N GLY A 64 -5.74 -8.09 1.82
CA GLY A 64 -4.28 -8.00 1.73
C GLY A 64 -3.78 -7.42 0.43
N LEU A 65 -2.53 -6.94 0.44
CA LEU A 65 -1.76 -6.66 -0.77
C LEU A 65 -0.89 -7.87 -1.10
N ALA A 66 -1.05 -8.40 -2.31
CA ALA A 66 -0.34 -9.58 -2.78
C ALA A 66 1.15 -9.33 -3.04
N ALA A 67 1.93 -10.41 -3.06
CA ALA A 67 3.32 -10.40 -3.48
C ALA A 67 3.50 -9.87 -4.92
N GLY A 68 4.73 -9.51 -5.25
CA GLY A 68 5.12 -8.94 -6.53
C GLY A 68 4.94 -7.42 -6.61
N PHE A 69 4.20 -6.82 -5.68
CA PHE A 69 4.08 -5.35 -5.60
C PHE A 69 5.32 -4.71 -4.97
N ASP A 70 5.77 -5.19 -3.80
CA ASP A 70 7.02 -4.75 -3.19
C ASP A 70 8.01 -5.91 -3.19
N LYS A 71 8.72 -6.07 -4.32
CA LYS A 71 9.63 -7.21 -4.54
C LYS A 71 10.81 -7.23 -3.56
N ASN A 72 11.25 -6.05 -3.13
CA ASN A 72 12.47 -5.87 -2.34
C ASN A 72 12.21 -5.46 -0.89
N GLY A 73 10.94 -5.32 -0.48
CA GLY A 73 10.56 -4.92 0.88
C GLY A 73 10.88 -3.47 1.22
N VAL A 74 10.95 -2.59 0.21
CA VAL A 74 11.39 -1.20 0.37
C VAL A 74 10.32 -0.29 0.94
N VAL A 75 9.04 -0.63 0.78
CA VAL A 75 7.89 0.20 1.18
C VAL A 75 6.83 -0.56 1.98
N ALA A 76 7.19 -1.70 2.58
CA ALA A 76 6.27 -2.56 3.31
C ALA A 76 5.52 -1.82 4.45
N ARG A 77 6.20 -0.90 5.15
CA ARG A 77 5.60 -0.13 6.26
C ARG A 77 4.64 0.95 5.75
N GLU A 78 5.00 1.59 4.64
CA GLU A 78 4.24 2.60 3.94
C GLU A 78 2.93 1.99 3.41
N LEU A 79 3.02 0.80 2.80
CA LEU A 79 1.87 0.03 2.33
C LEU A 79 0.96 -0.39 3.47
N ALA A 80 1.50 -0.87 4.59
CA ALA A 80 0.71 -1.24 5.77
C ALA A 80 -0.09 -0.05 6.34
N ALA A 81 0.37 1.19 6.15
CA ALA A 81 -0.34 2.39 6.58
C ALA A 81 -1.56 2.77 5.70
N LEU A 82 -1.74 2.11 4.55
CA LEU A 82 -2.83 2.37 3.61
C LEU A 82 -4.12 1.58 3.91
N GLY A 83 -4.15 0.82 5.01
CA GLY A 83 -5.36 0.16 5.50
C GLY A 83 -5.51 -1.31 5.08
N PHE A 84 -4.51 -1.90 4.42
CA PHE A 84 -4.47 -3.36 4.21
C PHE A 84 -4.42 -4.11 5.54
N GLY A 85 -5.10 -5.24 5.62
CA GLY A 85 -5.03 -6.16 6.76
C GLY A 85 -3.68 -6.87 6.86
N PHE A 86 -3.03 -7.11 5.72
CA PHE A 86 -1.68 -7.64 5.61
C PHE A 86 -1.03 -7.22 4.28
N VAL A 87 0.31 -7.28 4.22
CA VAL A 87 1.11 -7.03 3.01
C VAL A 87 2.07 -8.19 2.84
N GLU A 88 2.06 -8.81 1.66
CA GLU A 88 3.01 -9.86 1.29
C GLU A 88 4.14 -9.25 0.43
N VAL A 89 5.37 -9.37 0.91
CA VAL A 89 6.60 -8.83 0.29
C VAL A 89 7.29 -9.94 -0.52
N GLY A 90 8.05 -9.56 -1.54
CA GLY A 90 8.72 -10.49 -2.46
C GLY A 90 8.07 -10.46 -3.85
N THR A 91 8.40 -11.34 -4.78
CA THR A 91 9.26 -12.53 -4.65
C THR A 91 10.74 -12.17 -4.63
N VAL A 92 11.49 -12.79 -3.71
CA VAL A 92 12.97 -12.78 -3.68
C VAL A 92 13.47 -14.09 -4.25
#